data_AF-A0A357EDP1-F1
#
_entry.id   AF-A0A357EDP1-F1
#
_cell.length_a   1.000
_cell.length_b   1.000
_cell.length_c   1.000
_cell.angle_alpha   90.00
_cell.angle_beta   90.00
_cell.angle_gamma   90.00
#
_symmetry.space_group_name_H-M   'P 1'
#
loop_
_entity.id
_entity.type
_entity.pdbx_description
1 polymer ?
#
loop_
_entity_poly.entity_id
_entity_poly.type
_entity_poly.pdbx_seq_one_letter_code
_entity_poly.pdbx_strand_id
1 'polypeptide(L)' 'HLARGRSVLDAAQAAKTYVTQAIRHGLAIGHGHGPTDHFYFLERE' A
#
# COMPACT_ATOMS: atom_id res chain seq x y z
N HIS A 1 1.31 10.07 -5.23
CA HIS A 1 0.69 11.21 -4.54
C HIS A 1 1.19 12.58 -5.03
N LEU A 2 2.49 12.78 -5.23
CA LEU A 2 3.05 14.04 -5.77
C LEU A 2 2.43 14.46 -7.11
N ALA A 3 2.37 13.55 -8.10
CA ALA A 3 1.75 13.82 -9.39
C ALA A 3 0.24 14.17 -9.33
N ARG A 4 -0.40 14.00 -8.17
CA ARG A 4 -1.78 14.43 -7.89
C ARG A 4 -1.84 15.82 -7.23
N GLY A 5 -0.76 16.59 -7.25
CA GLY A 5 -0.70 17.97 -6.75
C GLY A 5 -0.54 18.14 -5.24
N ARG A 6 -0.24 17.07 -4.50
CA ARG A 6 -0.02 17.17 -3.03
C ARG A 6 1.34 17.78 -2.70
N SER A 7 1.42 18.48 -1.56
CA SER A 7 2.70 18.90 -0.99
C SER A 7 3.58 17.67 -0.70
N VAL A 8 4.91 17.86 -0.59
CA VAL A 8 5.83 16.75 -0.31
C VAL A 8 5.47 16.03 1.00
N LEU A 9 5.15 16.78 2.06
CA LEU A 9 4.79 16.22 3.35
C LEU A 9 3.49 15.39 3.25
N ASP A 10 2.44 15.93 2.66
CA ASP A 10 1.16 15.24 2.51
C ASP A 10 1.27 14.02 1.60
N ALA A 11 2.10 14.11 0.55
CA ALA A 11 2.36 13.01 -0.35
C ALA A 11 3.09 11.86 0.34
N ALA A 12 4.08 12.18 1.17
CA ALA A 12 4.82 11.19 1.96
C ALA A 12 3.92 10.53 3.02
N GLN A 13 3.12 11.31 3.75
CA GLN A 13 2.17 10.78 4.73
C GLN A 13 1.13 9.85 4.09
N ALA A 14 0.60 10.23 2.94
CA ALA A 14 -0.34 9.40 2.20
C ALA A 14 0.31 8.12 1.66
N ALA A 15 1.54 8.22 1.12
CA ALA A 15 2.30 7.05 0.68
C ALA A 15 2.61 6.10 1.84
N LYS A 16 2.94 6.63 3.03
CA LYS A 16 3.18 5.84 4.23
C LYS A 16 1.93 5.07 4.66
N THR A 17 0.78 5.75 4.67
CA THR A 17 -0.50 5.11 4.96
C THR A 17 -0.80 3.99 3.96
N TYR A 18 -0.64 4.26 2.67
CA TYR A 18 -0.86 3.27 1.60
C TYR A 18 0.01 2.02 1.78
N VAL A 19 1.34 2.18 1.89
CA VAL A 19 2.25 1.03 2.00
C VAL A 19 2.06 0.27 3.31
N THR A 20 1.73 0.96 4.41
CA THR A 20 1.43 0.30 5.69
C THR A 20 0.20 -0.61 5.57
N GLN A 21 -0.86 -0.18 4.88
CA GLN A 21 -2.02 -1.05 4.67
C GLN A 21 -1.70 -2.20 3.72
N ALA A 22 -0.96 -1.94 2.64
CA ALA A 22 -0.53 -3.01 1.74
C ALA A 22 0.28 -4.10 2.45
N ILE A 23 1.13 -3.73 3.41
CA ILE A 23 1.87 -4.68 4.25
C ILE A 23 0.93 -5.47 5.16
N ARG A 24 -0.02 -4.80 5.83
CA ARG A 24 -0.98 -5.44 6.75
C ARG A 24 -1.88 -6.47 6.07
N HIS A 25 -2.20 -6.23 4.81
CA HIS A 25 -3.03 -7.09 3.98
C HIS A 25 -2.20 -8.03 3.07
N GLY A 26 -0.90 -8.21 3.36
CA GLY A 26 0.02 -9.01 2.54
C GLY A 26 -0.52 -10.39 2.16
N LEU A 27 -0.12 -10.87 0.98
CA LEU A 27 -0.64 -12.11 0.41
C LEU A 27 0.13 -13.32 0.97
N ALA A 28 -0.61 -14.35 1.38
CA ALA A 28 -0.04 -15.62 1.85
C ALA A 28 0.42 -16.50 0.66
N ILE A 29 1.41 -16.03 -0.11
CA ILE A 29 1.96 -16.74 -1.27
C ILE A 29 3.47 -16.94 -1.16
N GLY A 30 3.93 -18.15 -1.47
CA GLY A 30 5.33 -18.57 -1.36
C GLY A 30 5.72 -19.14 0.01
N HIS A 31 6.98 -19.57 0.14
CA HIS A 31 7.54 -20.19 1.36
C HIS A 31 8.54 -19.28 2.10
N GLY A 32 8.59 -17.99 1.75
CA GLY A 32 9.48 -16.98 2.35
C GLY A 32 8.71 -15.76 2.84
N HIS A 33 9.28 -14.57 2.73
CA HIS A 33 8.55 -13.32 2.98
C HIS A 33 7.59 -13.05 1.81
N GLY A 34 6.29 -13.18 2.08
CA GLY A 34 5.24 -12.90 1.11
C GLY A 34 5.20 -11.41 0.70
N PRO A 35 4.65 -11.09 -0.48
CA PRO A 35 4.55 -9.72 -0.96
C PRO A 35 3.44 -8.95 -0.24
N THR A 36 3.52 -7.61 -0.31
CA THR A 36 2.44 -6.72 0.12
C THR A 36 1.26 -6.79 -0.85
N ASP A 37 0.04 -6.57 -0.36
CA ASP A 37 -1.14 -6.45 -1.23
C ASP A 37 -1.36 -4.99 -1.66
N HIS A 38 -0.93 -4.67 -2.87
CA HIS A 38 -1.10 -3.33 -3.45
C HIS A 38 -2.56 -2.95 -3.69
N PHE A 39 -3.47 -3.93 -3.73
CA PHE A 39 -4.88 -3.79 -4.03
C PHE A 39 -5.77 -4.10 -2.83
N TYR A 40 -5.23 -4.00 -1.60
CA TYR A 40 -5.95 -4.29 -0.35
C TYR A 40 -7.31 -3.58 -0.19
N PHE A 41 -7.54 -2.50 -0.94
CA PHE A 41 -8.75 -1.68 -0.92
C PHE A 41 -9.77 -2.05 -2.01
N LEU A 42 -9.44 -2.97 -2.92
CA LEU A 42 -10.39 -3.50 -3.88
C LEU A 42 -11.16 -4.64 -3.22
N GLU A 43 -12.49 -4.62 -3.34
CA GLU A 43 -13.33 -5.72 -2.91
C GLU A 43 -12.97 -6.99 -3.67
N ARG A 44 -12.92 -8.11 -2.95
CA ARG A 44 -12.77 -9.44 -3.54
C ARG A 44 -14.16 -10.05 -3.65
N GLU A 45 -14.46 -10.59 -4.83
CA GLU A 45 -15.68 -11.37 -5.07
C GLU A 45 -15.78 -12.60 -4.16
#